data_AF-A0A365GWL4-F1
#
_entry.id   AF-A0A365GWL4-F1
#
_cell.length_a   1.000
_cell.length_b   1.000
_cell.length_c   1.000
_cell.angle_alpha   90.00
_cell.angle_beta   90.00
_cell.angle_gamma   90.00
#
_symmetry.space_group_name_H-M   'P 1'
#
loop_
_entity.id
_entity.type
_entity.pdbx_description
1 polymer ?
#
loop_
_entity_poly.entity_id
_entity_poly.type
_entity_poly.pdbx_seq_one_letter_code
_entity_poly.pdbx_strand_id
1 'polypeptide(L)'
;MTERLERRVRRDFSEPGSAEEVLRTLAELPGRAGYDAAHFASERVQAAVVLLAGGDFRRLRAALDLAVTDWRDVLVAAELAEGDWPARLDERLGP
;
A
#
# COMPACT_ATOMS: atom_id res chain seq x y z
N MET A 1 -8.63 -0.26 -5.82
CA MET A 1 -8.08 -1.44 -5.12
C MET A 1 -8.20 -2.64 -6.05
N THR A 2 -7.20 -3.51 -6.08
CA THR A 2 -7.20 -4.75 -6.88
C THR A 2 -7.42 -5.97 -5.99
N GLU A 3 -7.88 -7.08 -6.58
CA GLU A 3 -8.12 -8.32 -5.84
C GLU A 3 -6.85 -8.90 -5.22
N ARG A 4 -5.70 -8.84 -5.92
CA ARG A 4 -4.43 -9.37 -5.42
C ARG A 4 -3.90 -8.59 -4.22
N LEU A 5 -4.09 -7.28 -4.20
CA LEU A 5 -3.74 -6.46 -3.05
C LEU A 5 -4.65 -6.77 -1.85
N GLU A 6 -5.95 -6.95 -2.08
CA GLU A 6 -6.86 -7.36 -1.01
C GLU A 6 -6.48 -8.72 -0.41
N ARG A 7 -6.14 -9.71 -1.25
CA ARG A 7 -5.63 -11.02 -0.78
C ARG A 7 -4.36 -10.86 0.05
N ARG A 8 -3.44 -9.98 -0.35
CA ARG A 8 -2.21 -9.69 0.41
C ARG A 8 -2.54 -9.10 1.78
N VAL A 9 -3.43 -8.11 1.85
CA VAL A 9 -3.83 -7.49 3.13
C VAL A 9 -4.46 -8.52 4.06
N ARG A 10 -5.40 -9.34 3.57
CA ARG A 10 -6.05 -10.39 4.37
C ARG A 10 -5.07 -11.44 4.89
N ARG A 11 -4.00 -11.72 4.13
CA ARG A 11 -2.93 -12.64 4.54
C ARG A 11 -2.04 -12.04 5.62
N ASP A 12 -1.61 -10.80 5.44
CA ASP A 12 -0.65 -10.15 6.33
C ASP A 12 -1.29 -9.67 7.64
N PHE A 13 -2.58 -9.32 7.60
CA PHE A 13 -3.38 -8.86 8.74
C PHE A 13 -4.49 -9.88 9.03
N SER A 14 -4.11 -11.02 9.62
CA SER A 14 -5.02 -12.17 9.82
C SER A 14 -5.91 -12.05 11.07
N GLU A 15 -5.64 -11.09 11.96
CA GLU A 15 -6.45 -10.89 13.16
C GLU A 15 -7.87 -10.44 12.79
N PRO A 16 -8.92 -10.90 13.51
CA PRO A 16 -10.30 -10.55 13.18
C PRO A 16 -10.52 -9.03 13.10
N GLY A 17 -11.05 -8.56 11.95
CA GLY A 17 -11.34 -7.14 11.71
C GLY A 17 -10.14 -6.29 11.31
N SER A 18 -8.92 -6.80 11.44
CA SER A 18 -7.69 -6.06 11.13
C SER A 18 -7.56 -5.78 9.63
N ALA A 19 -7.78 -6.80 8.78
CA ALA A 19 -7.76 -6.63 7.33
C ALA A 19 -8.80 -5.61 6.85
N GLU A 20 -10.02 -5.64 7.37
CA GLU A 20 -11.09 -4.69 7.02
C GLU A 20 -10.72 -3.25 7.37
N GLU A 21 -10.04 -3.04 8.50
CA GLU A 21 -9.53 -1.72 8.91
C GLU A 21 -8.43 -1.22 7.97
N VAL A 22 -7.48 -2.09 7.60
CA VAL A 22 -6.42 -1.74 6.65
C VAL A 22 -7.00 -1.40 5.28
N LEU A 23 -7.92 -2.22 4.77
CA LEU A 23 -8.58 -1.98 3.47
C LEU A 23 -9.34 -0.65 3.46
N ARG A 24 -10.06 -0.33 4.54
CA ARG A 24 -10.74 0.96 4.68
C ARG A 24 -9.75 2.12 4.67
N THR A 25 -8.65 1.99 5.41
CA THR A 25 -7.60 3.02 5.50
C THR A 25 -6.95 3.26 4.14
N LEU A 26 -6.66 2.21 3.36
CA LEU A 26 -6.11 2.34 2.01
C LEU A 26 -7.11 2.97 1.03
N ALA A 27 -8.41 2.66 1.16
CA ALA A 27 -9.46 3.26 0.34
C ALA A 27 -9.62 4.77 0.61
N GLU A 28 -9.34 5.23 1.83
CA GLU A 28 -9.41 6.65 2.22
C GLU A 28 -8.14 7.44 1.87
N LEU A 29 -7.01 6.77 1.65
CA LEU A 29 -5.71 7.40 1.38
C LEU A 29 -5.75 8.48 0.28
N PRO A 30 -6.44 8.29 -0.87
CA PRO A 30 -6.55 9.32 -1.91
C PRO A 30 -7.12 10.66 -1.41
N GLY A 31 -8.03 10.62 -0.44
CA GLY A 31 -8.65 11.82 0.14
C GLY A 31 -7.74 12.55 1.14
N ARG A 32 -6.67 11.91 1.62
CA ARG A 32 -5.76 12.46 2.64
C ARG A 32 -4.57 13.23 2.05
N ALA A 33 -4.21 12.94 0.81
CA ALA A 33 -2.99 13.48 0.20
C ALA A 33 -3.05 14.98 -0.14
N GLY A 34 -4.25 15.55 -0.31
CA GLY A 34 -4.42 16.96 -0.70
C GLY A 34 -4.02 17.29 -2.14
N TYR A 35 -3.33 16.38 -2.85
CA TYR A 35 -2.97 16.45 -4.26
C TYR A 35 -2.91 15.04 -4.90
N ASP A 36 -3.03 14.97 -6.22
CA ASP A 36 -2.85 13.77 -7.05
C ASP A 36 -3.54 12.48 -6.53
N ALA A 37 -4.82 12.59 -6.15
CA ALA A 37 -5.61 11.49 -5.60
C ALA A 37 -5.60 10.22 -6.49
N ALA A 38 -5.45 10.37 -7.81
CA ALA A 38 -5.33 9.26 -8.74
C ALA A 38 -4.06 8.41 -8.47
N HIS A 39 -2.92 9.05 -8.18
CA HIS A 39 -1.69 8.32 -7.81
C HIS A 39 -1.85 7.55 -6.51
N PHE A 40 -2.45 8.17 -5.49
CA PHE A 40 -2.70 7.51 -4.20
C PHE A 40 -3.73 6.37 -4.29
N ALA A 41 -4.61 6.41 -5.29
CA ALA A 41 -5.55 5.32 -5.59
C ALA A 41 -4.92 4.19 -6.43
N SER A 42 -3.72 4.41 -6.97
CA SER A 42 -3.02 3.41 -7.77
C SER A 42 -2.62 2.21 -6.93
N GLU A 43 -2.66 1.02 -7.55
CA GLU A 43 -2.19 -0.20 -6.91
C GLU A 43 -0.74 -0.08 -6.46
N ARG A 44 0.11 0.62 -7.23
CA ARG A 44 1.54 0.79 -6.95
C ARG A 44 1.78 1.44 -5.58
N VAL A 45 1.11 2.56 -5.30
CA VAL A 45 1.26 3.27 -4.02
C VAL A 45 0.63 2.48 -2.87
N GLN A 46 -0.56 1.93 -3.07
CA GLN A 46 -1.23 1.15 -2.01
C GLN A 46 -0.46 -0.13 -1.67
N ALA A 47 0.12 -0.80 -2.67
CA ALA A 47 0.98 -1.96 -2.48
C ALA A 47 2.28 -1.59 -1.74
N ALA A 48 2.91 -0.47 -2.07
CA ALA A 48 4.11 0.01 -1.36
C ALA A 48 3.84 0.16 0.15
N VAL A 49 2.71 0.77 0.51
CA VAL A 49 2.28 0.92 1.90
C VAL A 49 2.10 -0.44 2.59
N VAL A 50 1.41 -1.39 1.95
CA VAL A 50 1.16 -2.72 2.52
C VAL A 50 2.45 -3.54 2.66
N LEU A 51 3.34 -3.48 1.67
CA LEU A 51 4.61 -4.22 1.68
C LEU A 51 5.54 -3.71 2.79
N LEU A 52 5.61 -2.39 3.00
CA LEU A 52 6.37 -1.79 4.11
C LEU A 52 5.77 -2.11 5.48
N ALA A 53 4.43 -2.20 5.54
CA ALA A 53 3.74 -2.58 6.77
C ALA A 53 4.06 -4.02 7.20
N GLY A 54 4.00 -4.97 6.26
CA GLY A 54 4.33 -6.38 6.52
C GLY A 54 3.52 -7.00 7.68
N GLY A 55 2.24 -6.63 7.81
CA GLY A 55 1.36 -7.09 8.89
C GLY A 55 1.46 -6.30 10.20
N ASP A 56 2.33 -5.29 10.29
CA ASP A 56 2.50 -4.46 11.48
C ASP A 56 1.78 -3.10 11.32
N PHE A 57 0.84 -2.81 12.21
CA PHE A 57 0.04 -1.56 12.19
C PHE A 57 0.87 -0.29 12.44
N ARG A 58 1.94 -0.35 13.23
CA ARG A 58 2.83 0.80 13.45
C ARG A 58 3.60 1.11 12.17
N ARG A 59 4.10 0.07 11.49
CA ARG A 59 4.75 0.23 10.18
C ARG A 59 3.77 0.69 9.10
N LEU A 60 2.54 0.18 9.12
CA LEU A 60 1.47 0.67 8.26
C LEU A 60 1.26 2.18 8.45
N ARG A 61 1.17 2.64 9.69
CA ARG A 61 0.99 4.06 9.98
C ARG A 61 2.17 4.89 9.47
N ALA A 62 3.40 4.45 9.72
CA ALA A 62 4.59 5.12 9.22
C ALA A 62 4.64 5.19 7.69
N ALA A 63 4.26 4.10 7.00
CA ALA A 63 4.22 4.07 5.55
C ALA A 63 3.13 4.98 4.96
N LEU A 64 1.96 5.07 5.61
CA LEU A 64 0.90 6.01 5.24
C LEU A 64 1.35 7.47 5.40
N ASP A 65 2.01 7.80 6.52
CA ASP A 65 2.51 9.15 6.78
C ASP A 65 3.62 9.54 5.78
N LEU A 66 4.48 8.59 5.42
CA LEU A 66 5.49 8.77 4.37
C LEU A 66 4.83 9.03 3.01
N ALA A 67 3.85 8.21 2.63
CA ALA A 67 3.15 8.36 1.36
C ALA A 67 2.47 9.73 1.23
N VAL A 68 1.78 10.20 2.27
CA VAL A 68 1.12 11.52 2.28
C VAL A 68 2.14 12.66 2.18
N THR A 69 3.32 12.49 2.78
CA THR A 69 4.41 13.48 2.70
C THR A 69 4.99 13.54 1.29
N ASP A 70 5.44 12.41 0.77
CA ASP A 70 5.87 12.23 -0.62
C ASP A 70 5.63 10.79 -1.07
N TRP A 71 4.73 10.60 -2.02
CA TRP A 71 4.41 9.27 -2.54
C TRP A 71 5.62 8.63 -3.25
N ARG A 72 6.59 9.40 -3.73
CA ARG A 72 7.80 8.85 -4.34
C ARG A 72 8.68 8.17 -3.30
N ASP A 73 8.77 8.73 -2.10
CA ASP A 73 9.59 8.16 -1.02
C ASP A 73 9.06 6.81 -0.56
N VAL A 74 7.73 6.64 -0.49
CA VAL A 74 7.15 5.33 -0.15
C VAL A 74 7.43 4.30 -1.25
N LEU A 75 7.46 4.71 -2.52
CA LEU A 75 7.83 3.81 -3.63
C LEU A 75 9.30 3.42 -3.57
N VAL A 76 10.20 4.35 -3.28
CA VAL A 76 11.63 4.06 -3.12
C VAL A 76 11.83 3.08 -1.96
N ALA A 77 11.22 3.36 -0.81
CA ALA A 77 11.33 2.52 0.38
C ALA A 77 10.80 1.09 0.13
N ALA A 78 9.77 0.94 -0.69
CA ALA A 78 9.20 -0.36 -1.04
C ALA A 78 9.88 -1.06 -2.23
N GLU A 79 10.97 -0.51 -2.77
CA GLU A 79 11.63 -1.01 -4.00
C GLU A 79 10.70 -1.03 -5.24
N LEU A 80 9.76 -0.09 -5.30
CA LEU A 80 8.78 0.06 -6.37
C LEU A 80 8.91 1.38 -7.14
N ALA A 81 10.01 2.13 -7.00
CA ALA A 81 10.22 3.41 -7.69
C ALA A 81 10.67 3.27 -9.16
N GLU A 82 11.36 2.18 -9.47
CA GLU A 82 11.94 1.92 -10.79
C GLU A 82 10.91 1.41 -11.79
N GLY A 83 11.25 1.41 -13.09
CA GLY A 83 10.36 1.04 -14.18
C GLY A 83 9.94 -0.44 -14.22
N ASP A 84 10.65 -1.32 -13.51
CA ASP A 84 10.36 -2.76 -13.38
C ASP A 84 9.29 -3.07 -12.29
N TRP A 85 8.73 -2.04 -11.64
CA TRP A 85 7.73 -2.19 -10.59
C TRP A 85 6.56 -3.13 -10.91
N PRO A 86 6.03 -3.27 -12.15
CA PRO A 86 4.94 -4.20 -12.43
C PRO A 86 5.36 -5.65 -12.16
N ALA A 87 6.56 -6.04 -12.62
CA ALA A 87 7.10 -7.38 -12.40
C ALA A 87 7.38 -7.64 -10.91
N ARG A 88 7.83 -6.62 -10.17
CA ARG A 88 8.01 -6.70 -8.72
C ARG A 88 6.68 -6.92 -7.99
N LEU A 89 5.60 -6.26 -8.42
CA LEU A 89 4.28 -6.50 -7.84
C LEU A 89 3.80 -7.93 -8.11
N ASP A 90 3.98 -8.44 -9.33
CA ASP A 90 3.63 -9.82 -9.67
C ASP A 90 4.39 -10.82 -8.77
N GLU A 91 5.68 -10.59 -8.52
CA GLU A 91 6.49 -11.41 -7.61
C GLU A 91 5.99 -11.37 -6.16
N ARG A 92 5.58 -10.20 -5.66
CA ARG A 92 5.21 -10.00 -4.24
C ARG A 92 3.75 -10.34 -3.92
N LEU A 93 2.85 -10.11 -4.87
CA LEU A 93 1.39 -10.25 -4.72
C LEU A 93 0.83 -11.44 -5.48
N GLY A 94 1.57 -11.97 -6.45
CA GLY A 94 1.05 -12.88 -7.47
C GLY A 94 0.40 -12.13 -8.64
N PRO A 95 0.05 -12.86 -9.71
CA PRO A 95 -0.75 -12.32 -10.81
C PRO A 95 -2.16 -11.91 -10.37
#